data_AF-A0A0L6VUR1-F1
#
_entry.id   AF-A0A0L6VUR1-F1
#
_cell.length_a   1.000
_cell.length_b   1.000
_cell.length_c   1.000
_cell.angle_alpha   90.00
_cell.angle_beta   90.00
_cell.angle_gamma   90.00
#
_symmetry.space_group_name_H-M   'P 1'
#
loop_
_entity.id
_entity.type
_entity.pdbx_description
1 polymer ?
#
loop_
_entity_poly.entity_id
_entity_poly.type
_entity_poly.pdbx_seq_one_letter_code
_entity_poly.pdbx_strand_id
1 'polypeptide(L)'
;MRKVTELSKVVYYPYINHLKNNRCFHLSLKHLSQELSNPLVHMHLNFYPEDPQGFYIFASYQSAKWLQLLPCNFWVQMVSFCAKHFYIFEPVVVLGPNMPIMIPVFFFTKNNIIYSKCVTPQIVN
;
A
#
# COMPACT_ATOMS: atom_id res chain seq x y z
N MET A 1 -35.03 -14.21 3.91
CA MET A 1 -35.53 -13.07 3.11
C MET A 1 -35.10 -11.76 3.78
N ARG A 2 -34.02 -11.15 3.29
CA ARG A 2 -33.70 -9.71 3.34
C ARG A 2 -32.55 -9.52 2.36
N LYS A 3 -32.91 -9.17 1.12
CA LYS A 3 -31.98 -8.67 0.10
C LYS A 3 -31.42 -7.36 0.65
N VAL A 4 -30.10 -7.27 0.86
CA VAL A 4 -29.45 -5.97 1.03
C VAL A 4 -29.04 -5.53 -0.35
N THR A 5 -29.77 -4.53 -0.81
CA THR A 5 -29.70 -3.82 -2.07
C THR A 5 -28.35 -3.11 -2.23
N GLU A 6 -27.90 -3.09 -3.48
CA GLU A 6 -26.83 -2.30 -4.09
C GLU A 6 -26.28 -1.10 -3.30
N LEU A 7 -24.95 -1.08 -3.13
CA LEU A 7 -24.18 0.16 -2.97
C LEU A 7 -23.40 0.45 -4.25
N SER A 8 -24.10 0.62 -5.36
CA SER A 8 -23.58 1.32 -6.53
C SER A 8 -23.62 2.83 -6.29
N LYS A 9 -22.78 3.34 -5.38
CA LYS A 9 -22.42 4.77 -5.41
C LYS A 9 -21.33 4.96 -6.46
N VAL A 10 -21.76 4.93 -7.72
CA VAL A 10 -20.98 5.50 -8.82
C VAL A 10 -21.03 7.01 -8.63
N VAL A 11 -19.94 7.58 -8.14
CA VAL A 11 -19.78 9.04 -8.04
C VAL A 11 -19.47 9.56 -9.44
N TYR A 12 -20.45 10.22 -10.06
CA TYR A 12 -20.22 11.00 -11.27
C TYR A 12 -19.41 12.24 -10.90
N TYR A 13 -18.16 12.34 -11.37
CA TYR A 13 -17.44 13.60 -11.34
C TYR A 13 -17.93 14.47 -12.51
N PRO A 14 -18.34 15.72 -12.27
CA PRO A 14 -18.69 16.63 -13.35
C PRO A 14 -17.46 16.91 -14.20
N TYR A 15 -17.66 16.92 -15.52
CA TYR A 15 -16.68 17.19 -16.57
C TYR A 15 -15.72 18.33 -16.17
N ILE A 16 -14.47 17.99 -15.84
CA ILE A 16 -13.39 18.98 -15.68
C ILE A 16 -12.82 19.24 -17.08
N ASN A 17 -13.25 20.36 -17.68
CA ASN A 17 -12.85 20.85 -19.01
C ASN A 17 -11.39 21.37 -19.08
N HIS A 18 -10.41 20.63 -18.55
CA HIS A 18 -8.99 21.00 -18.65
C HIS A 18 -8.04 19.81 -18.92
N LEU A 19 -8.52 18.72 -19.51
CA LEU A 19 -7.65 17.68 -20.08
C LEU A 19 -7.64 17.79 -21.60
N LYS A 20 -6.82 18.71 -22.12
CA LYS A 20 -6.52 18.76 -23.56
C LYS A 20 -5.89 17.41 -23.96
N ASN A 21 -6.66 16.59 -24.67
CA ASN A 21 -6.21 15.46 -25.50
C ASN A 21 -6.02 14.06 -24.87
N ASN A 22 -6.67 13.72 -23.76
CA ASN A 22 -6.60 12.36 -23.21
C ASN A 22 -7.89 11.57 -23.48
N ARG A 23 -7.81 10.57 -24.38
CA ARG A 23 -8.83 9.53 -24.51
C ARG A 23 -8.96 8.82 -23.15
N CYS A 24 -10.10 8.97 -22.47
CA CYS A 24 -10.39 8.19 -21.27
C CYS A 24 -10.77 6.77 -21.68
N PHE A 25 -9.92 5.80 -21.34
CA PHE A 25 -10.21 4.39 -21.56
C PHE A 25 -10.97 3.83 -20.35
N HIS A 26 -12.11 3.17 -20.62
CA HIS A 26 -12.89 2.46 -19.61
C HIS A 26 -12.48 0.98 -19.64
N LEU A 27 -12.13 0.44 -18.48
CA LEU A 27 -11.95 -0.99 -18.24
C LEU A 27 -12.98 -1.43 -17.21
N SER A 28 -13.64 -2.56 -17.45
CA SER A 28 -14.48 -3.17 -16.41
C SER A 28 -13.60 -3.68 -15.26
N LEU A 29 -14.13 -3.70 -14.04
CA LEU A 29 -13.41 -4.24 -12.86
C LEU A 29 -12.89 -5.67 -13.04
N LYS A 30 -13.61 -6.51 -13.79
CA LYS A 30 -13.17 -7.89 -14.09
C LYS A 30 -11.85 -7.92 -14.87
N HIS A 31 -11.77 -7.12 -15.93
CA HIS A 31 -10.56 -7.01 -16.75
C HIS A 31 -9.42 -6.31 -16.00
N LEU A 32 -9.71 -5.38 -15.10
CA LEU A 32 -8.68 -4.73 -14.28
C LEU A 32 -7.89 -5.73 -13.44
N SER A 33 -8.55 -6.72 -12.84
CA SER A 33 -7.87 -7.77 -12.07
C SER A 33 -6.88 -8.56 -12.92
N GLN A 34 -7.23 -8.82 -14.19
CA GLN A 34 -6.38 -9.54 -15.13
C GLN A 34 -5.16 -8.72 -15.53
N GLU A 35 -5.36 -7.42 -15.83
CA GLU A 35 -4.27 -6.49 -16.14
C GLU A 35 -3.31 -6.31 -14.96
N LEU A 36 -3.83 -6.17 -13.74
CA LEU A 36 -2.99 -6.05 -12.53
C LEU A 36 -2.22 -7.34 -12.20
N SER A 37 -2.67 -8.49 -12.72
CA SER A 37 -1.99 -9.78 -12.55
C SER A 37 -0.86 -9.99 -13.58
N ASN A 38 -0.71 -9.11 -14.57
CA ASN A 38 0.32 -9.23 -15.58
C ASN A 38 1.71 -8.93 -14.97
N PRO A 39 2.69 -9.86 -15.04
CA PRO A 39 4.04 -9.64 -14.53
C PRO A 39 4.75 -8.43 -15.13
N LEU A 40 4.43 -8.08 -16.39
CA LEU A 40 4.98 -6.88 -17.04
C LEU A 40 4.42 -5.60 -16.42
N VAL A 41 3.17 -5.62 -15.96
CA VAL A 41 2.53 -4.49 -15.27
C VAL A 41 3.00 -4.42 -13.82
N HIS A 42 3.26 -5.57 -13.18
CA HIS A 42 3.67 -5.66 -11.79
C HIS A 42 4.90 -4.78 -11.46
N MET A 43 5.86 -4.67 -12.38
CA MET A 43 7.06 -3.81 -12.20
C MET A 43 6.75 -2.32 -12.11
N HIS A 44 5.58 -1.89 -12.58
CA HIS A 44 5.12 -0.51 -12.57
C HIS A 44 4.11 -0.23 -11.44
N LEU A 45 3.75 -1.23 -10.63
CA LEU A 45 2.84 -1.09 -9.51
C LEU A 45 3.58 -0.72 -8.22
N ASN A 46 3.01 0.22 -7.47
CA ASN A 46 3.47 0.56 -6.13
C ASN A 46 2.60 -0.16 -5.11
N PHE A 47 3.19 -1.11 -4.38
CA PHE A 47 2.51 -1.88 -3.35
C PHE A 47 2.62 -1.26 -1.97
N TYR A 48 3.66 -0.45 -1.75
CA TYR A 48 3.89 0.21 -0.46
C TYR A 48 3.26 1.60 -0.47
N PRO A 49 2.53 1.99 0.58
CA PRO A 49 2.15 3.38 0.77
C PRO A 49 3.40 4.24 0.95
N GLU A 50 3.40 5.41 0.32
CA GLU A 50 4.48 6.39 0.46
C GLU A 50 4.06 7.48 1.46
N ASP A 51 5.00 7.87 2.33
CA ASP A 51 4.91 9.10 3.12
C ASP A 51 5.49 10.28 2.30
N PRO A 52 4.63 11.13 1.69
CA PRO A 52 5.07 12.26 0.89
C PRO A 52 5.54 13.45 1.75
N GLN A 53 5.49 13.34 3.10
CA GLN A 53 5.81 14.43 4.03
C GLN A 53 4.98 15.71 3.81
N GLY A 54 3.82 15.57 3.17
CA GLY A 54 2.90 16.68 2.89
C GLY A 54 3.16 17.45 1.59
N PHE A 55 4.13 17.05 0.77
CA PHE A 55 4.47 17.74 -0.48
C PHE A 55 4.33 16.81 -1.70
N TYR A 56 4.11 17.39 -2.89
CA TYR A 56 4.18 16.67 -4.18
C TYR A 56 3.36 15.37 -4.28
N ILE A 57 2.09 15.39 -3.87
CA ILE A 57 1.17 14.24 -4.01
C ILE A 57 0.63 14.20 -5.43
N PHE A 58 1.08 13.24 -6.23
CA PHE A 58 0.63 13.04 -7.62
C PHE A 58 0.01 11.67 -7.87
N ALA A 59 0.07 10.75 -6.89
CA ALA A 59 -0.44 9.39 -7.02
C ALA A 59 -1.19 8.92 -5.77
N SER A 60 -2.07 7.92 -5.93
CA SER A 60 -2.91 7.43 -4.83
C SER A 60 -2.13 6.75 -3.70
N TYR A 61 -1.00 6.11 -4.00
CA TYR A 61 -0.16 5.45 -3.01
C TYR A 61 0.52 6.44 -2.04
N GLN A 62 0.59 7.72 -2.39
CA GLN A 62 1.06 8.82 -1.54
C GLN A 62 -0.04 9.43 -0.65
N SER A 63 -1.29 8.98 -0.81
CA SER A 63 -2.40 9.56 -0.06
C SER A 63 -2.42 9.10 1.39
N ALA A 64 -2.83 9.99 2.30
CA ALA A 64 -3.06 9.64 3.70
C ALA A 64 -4.07 8.47 3.87
N LYS A 65 -5.00 8.30 2.92
CA LYS A 65 -5.93 7.15 2.90
C LYS A 65 -5.19 5.83 2.80
N TRP A 66 -4.16 5.75 1.96
CA TRP A 66 -3.32 4.57 1.82
C TRP A 66 -2.38 4.36 3.01
N LEU A 67 -1.78 5.44 3.51
CA LEU A 67 -0.78 5.35 4.58
C LEU A 67 -1.39 5.13 5.97
N GLN A 68 -2.55 5.70 6.26
CA GLN A 68 -3.11 5.78 7.63
C GLN A 68 -4.47 5.10 7.78
N LEU A 69 -5.27 5.02 6.71
CA LEU A 69 -6.66 4.53 6.77
C LEU A 69 -6.85 3.17 6.09
N LEU A 70 -5.78 2.61 5.52
CA LEU A 70 -5.84 1.29 4.90
C LEU A 70 -6.01 0.23 6.01
N PRO A 71 -7.04 -0.63 5.96
CA PRO A 71 -7.23 -1.67 6.96
C PRO A 71 -6.09 -2.70 6.96
N CYS A 72 -5.77 -3.29 8.12
CA CYS A 72 -4.61 -4.16 8.30
C CYS A 72 -4.57 -5.38 7.38
N ASN A 73 -5.73 -5.90 6.99
CA ASN A 73 -5.86 -7.04 6.08
C ASN A 73 -5.44 -6.72 4.63
N PHE A 74 -5.27 -5.44 4.30
CA PHE A 74 -4.77 -5.00 3.00
C PHE A 74 -3.32 -4.52 3.05
N TRP A 75 -2.68 -4.56 4.23
CA TRP A 75 -1.28 -4.19 4.33
C TRP A 75 -0.40 -5.20 3.60
N VAL A 76 0.72 -4.70 3.06
CA VAL A 76 1.74 -5.55 2.48
C VAL A 76 2.29 -6.47 3.56
N GLN A 77 2.19 -7.78 3.31
CA GLN A 77 2.54 -8.80 4.30
C GLN A 77 4.06 -9.05 4.37
N MET A 78 4.79 -8.72 3.31
CA MET A 78 6.20 -9.05 3.17
C MET A 78 6.94 -7.98 2.36
N VAL A 79 8.15 -7.65 2.78
CA VAL A 79 9.07 -6.85 1.98
C VAL A 79 10.34 -7.63 1.65
N SER A 80 10.90 -7.38 0.47
CA SER A 80 12.22 -7.87 0.08
C SER A 80 13.26 -6.77 0.30
N PHE A 81 14.28 -7.06 1.10
CA PHE A 81 15.39 -6.15 1.35
C PHE A 81 16.71 -6.93 1.41
N CYS A 82 17.71 -6.52 0.62
CA CYS A 82 19.00 -7.19 0.52
C CYS A 82 18.91 -8.72 0.30
N ALA A 83 18.06 -9.14 -0.65
CA ALA A 83 17.80 -10.55 -0.97
C ALA A 83 17.26 -11.40 0.20
N LYS A 84 16.71 -10.75 1.24
CA LYS A 84 15.98 -11.39 2.33
C LYS A 84 14.54 -10.92 2.37
N HIS A 85 13.67 -11.80 2.84
CA HIS A 85 12.26 -11.51 3.04
C HIS A 85 12.01 -11.22 4.52
N PHE A 86 11.24 -10.16 4.77
CA PHE A 86 10.79 -9.77 6.10
C PHE A 86 9.27 -9.73 6.08
N TYR A 87 8.65 -10.49 6.97
CA TYR A 87 7.21 -10.55 7.10
C TYR A 87 6.73 -9.66 8.24
N ILE A 88 5.50 -9.17 8.13
CA ILE A 88 4.82 -8.58 9.29
C ILE A 88 4.57 -9.67 10.34
N PHE A 89 4.53 -9.27 11.61
CA PHE A 89 4.31 -10.13 12.76
C PHE A 89 5.37 -11.21 13.02
N GLU A 90 6.49 -11.20 12.30
CA GLU A 90 7.64 -12.05 12.59
C GLU A 90 8.72 -11.28 13.36
N PRO A 91 9.32 -11.88 14.41
CA PRO A 91 10.44 -11.25 15.11
C PRO A 91 11.67 -11.06 14.21
N VAL A 92 12.22 -9.85 14.23
CA VAL A 92 13.45 -9.49 13.52
C VAL A 92 14.45 -8.93 14.51
N VAL A 93 15.72 -9.26 14.32
CA VAL A 93 16.83 -8.67 15.08
C VAL A 93 17.34 -7.46 14.32
N VAL A 94 17.27 -6.29 14.95
CA VAL A 94 17.80 -5.05 14.36
C VAL A 94 19.29 -4.98 14.64
N LEU A 95 20.09 -4.81 13.59
CA LEU A 95 21.53 -4.63 13.73
C LEU A 95 21.81 -3.28 14.42
N GLY A 96 22.49 -3.34 15.56
CA GLY A 96 22.81 -2.16 16.35
C GLY A 96 23.22 -2.51 17.78
N PRO A 97 23.40 -1.50 18.65
CA PRO A 97 23.67 -1.72 20.06
C PRO A 97 22.58 -2.60 20.68
N ASN A 98 22.98 -3.62 21.44
CA ASN A 98 22.10 -4.56 22.15
C ASN A 98 21.20 -5.44 21.26
N MET A 99 21.32 -5.36 19.92
CA MET A 99 20.64 -6.25 18.96
C MET A 99 19.17 -6.50 19.31
N PRO A 100 18.34 -5.44 19.44
CA PRO A 100 16.98 -5.59 19.95
C PRO A 100 16.12 -6.42 19.00
N ILE A 101 15.22 -7.20 19.59
CA ILE A 101 14.17 -7.89 18.87
C ILE A 101 13.02 -6.91 18.64
N MET A 102 12.57 -6.80 17.39
CA MET A 102 11.42 -6.01 17.00
C MET A 102 10.46 -6.87 16.18
N ILE A 103 9.18 -6.50 16.15
CA ILE A 103 8.18 -7.16 15.33
C ILE A 103 7.63 -6.12 14.34
N PRO A 104 7.89 -6.23 13.02
CA PRO A 104 7.30 -5.37 12.00
C PRO A 104 5.77 -5.50 12.00
N VAL A 105 5.05 -4.39 11.92
CA VAL A 105 3.58 -4.40 11.83
C VAL A 105 3.06 -3.73 10.58
N PHE A 106 3.87 -2.87 9.94
CA PHE A 106 3.47 -2.14 8.74
C PHE A 106 4.69 -1.65 7.97
N PHE A 107 4.68 -1.80 6.64
CA PHE A 107 5.73 -1.31 5.75
C PHE A 107 5.25 -0.11 4.95
N PHE A 108 6.12 0.88 4.77
CA PHE A 108 5.85 2.08 3.97
C PHE A 108 7.15 2.59 3.35
N THR A 109 7.05 3.39 2.30
CA THR A 109 8.20 4.06 1.69
C THR A 109 8.25 5.53 2.08
N LYS A 110 9.46 6.07 2.14
CA LYS A 110 9.71 7.50 2.32
C LYS A 110 11.03 7.82 1.63
N ASN A 111 11.02 8.79 0.72
CA ASN A 111 12.21 9.17 -0.07
C ASN A 111 12.87 7.95 -0.76
N ASN A 112 12.08 7.07 -1.38
CA ASN A 112 12.53 5.82 -2.02
C ASN A 112 13.20 4.79 -1.07
N ILE A 113 13.12 4.98 0.24
CA ILE A 113 13.62 4.04 1.24
C ILE A 113 12.42 3.34 1.88
N ILE A 114 12.52 2.04 2.08
CA ILE A 114 11.52 1.24 2.80
C ILE A 114 11.76 1.39 4.30
N TYR A 115 10.69 1.69 5.02
CA TYR A 115 10.62 1.74 6.47
C TYR A 115 9.60 0.74 6.99
N SER A 116 9.76 0.34 8.24
CA SER A 116 8.78 -0.44 8.97
C SER A 116 8.39 0.27 10.25
N LYS A 117 7.09 0.24 10.58
CA LYS A 117 6.64 0.44 11.96
C LYS A 117 6.81 -0.88 12.68
N CYS A 118 7.45 -0.83 13.85
CA CYS A 118 7.73 -2.00 14.65
C CYS A 118 7.17 -1.86 16.06
N VAL A 119 6.88 -2.98 16.69
CA VAL A 119 6.61 -3.08 18.12
C VAL A 119 7.75 -3.81 18.82
N THR A 120 8.06 -3.40 20.05
CA THR A 120 9.03 -4.08 20.90
C THR A 120 8.28 -5.09 21.77
N PRO A 121 8.57 -6.40 21.67
CA PRO A 121 7.91 -7.39 22.51
C PRO A 121 8.34 -7.23 23.96
N GLN A 122 7.40 -7.41 24.89
CA GLN A 122 7.72 -7.62 26.30
C GLN A 122 7.95 -9.11 26.53
N ILE A 123 9.17 -9.46 26.93
CA ILE A 123 9.51 -10.84 27.29
C ILE A 123 9.12 -11.04 28.75
N VAL A 124 8.08 -11.83 28.98
CA VAL A 124 7.64 -12.20 30.33
C VAL A 124 8.27 -13.55 30.64
N ASN A 125 9.00 -13.61 31.76
CA ASN A 125 9.60 -14.85 32.28
C ASN A 125 8.58 -15.70 33.02
#